data_AF-A0A7C3D609-F1
#
_entry.id   AF-A0A7C3D609-F1
#
_cell.length_a   1.000
_cell.length_b   1.000
_cell.length_c   1.000
_cell.angle_alpha   90.00
_cell.angle_beta   90.00
_cell.angle_gamma   90.00
#
_symmetry.space_group_name_H-M   'P 1'
#
loop_
_entity.id
_entity.type
_entity.pdbx_description
1 polymer ?
#
loop_
_entity_poly.entity_id
_entity_poly.type
_entity_poly.pdbx_seq_one_letter_code
_entity_poly.pdbx_strand_id
1 'polypeptide(L)' 'MDTLDWVADTTSVAYLSSDQVVQRVLSFGKDDPHGANGAIVLMHLGTNRVRDFPHRRLPEIIDGLRRQGYRLVSIPELLP' A
#
# COMPACT_ATOMS: atom_id res chain seq x y z
N MET A 1 -3.73 -3.07 -6.70
CA MET A 1 -3.61 -3.84 -5.44
C MET A 1 -4.42 -3.15 -4.35
N ASP A 2 -5.35 -3.87 -3.72
CA ASP A 2 -6.02 -3.40 -2.50
C ASP A 2 -5.14 -3.70 -1.26
N THR A 3 -4.99 -2.69 -0.40
CA THR A 3 -4.21 -2.77 0.85
C THR A 3 -5.00 -3.26 2.05
N LEU A 4 -6.34 -3.31 1.97
CA LEU A 4 -7.23 -3.68 3.08
C LEU A 4 -7.07 -2.80 4.34
N ASP A 5 -6.53 -1.59 4.16
CA ASP A 5 -6.26 -0.64 5.23
C ASP A 5 -7.53 -0.06 5.90
N TRP A 6 -8.69 -0.26 5.28
CA TRP A 6 -9.99 0.13 5.81
C TRP A 6 -10.61 -0.87 6.79
N VAL A 7 -10.15 -2.13 6.83
CA VAL A 7 -10.74 -3.17 7.70
C VAL A 7 -10.49 -2.81 9.16
N ALA A 8 -11.56 -2.56 9.94
CA ALA A 8 -11.47 -2.10 11.32
C ALA A 8 -11.64 -3.21 12.37
N ASP A 9 -12.32 -4.29 12.01
CA ASP A 9 -12.50 -5.45 12.88
C ASP A 9 -11.21 -6.27 12.98
N THR A 10 -10.52 -6.16 14.12
CA THR A 10 -9.25 -6.86 14.38
C THR A 10 -9.37 -8.37 14.50
N THR A 11 -10.60 -8.91 14.57
CA THR A 11 -10.85 -10.36 14.58
C THR A 11 -11.04 -10.94 13.18
N SER A 12 -11.21 -10.07 12.17
CA SER A 12 -11.31 -10.48 10.78
C SER A 12 -9.97 -10.99 10.25
N VAL A 13 -10.01 -12.07 9.47
CA VAL A 13 -8.84 -12.59 8.74
C VAL A 13 -8.33 -11.61 7.68
N ALA A 14 -9.14 -10.63 7.29
CA ALA A 14 -8.75 -9.57 6.36
C ALA A 14 -8.07 -8.38 7.04
N TYR A 15 -8.04 -8.34 8.38
CA TYR A 15 -7.37 -7.27 9.11
C TYR A 15 -5.85 -7.36 8.94
N LEU A 16 -5.26 -6.27 8.46
CA LEU A 16 -3.81 -6.09 8.39
C LEU A 16 -3.40 -4.92 9.27
N SER A 17 -2.39 -5.13 10.13
CA SER A 17 -1.76 -4.04 10.88
C SER A 17 -1.08 -3.03 9.95
N SER A 18 -0.79 -1.81 10.42
CA SER A 18 -0.05 -0.85 9.60
C SER A 18 1.30 -1.40 9.11
N ASP A 19 2.02 -2.16 9.94
CA ASP A 19 3.25 -2.84 9.51
C ASP A 19 3.00 -3.86 8.41
N GLN A 20 1.95 -4.67 8.53
CA GLN A 20 1.59 -5.64 7.50
C GLN A 20 1.16 -4.97 6.20
N VAL A 21 0.47 -3.82 6.26
CA VAL A 21 0.13 -3.00 5.09
C VAL A 21 1.40 -2.48 4.41
N VAL A 22 2.35 -1.92 5.18
CA VAL A 22 3.66 -1.48 4.64
C VAL A 22 4.37 -2.64 3.95
N GLN A 23 4.51 -3.78 4.63
CA GLN A 23 5.17 -4.97 4.07
C GLN A 23 4.46 -5.47 2.82
N ARG A 24 3.12 -5.50 2.81
CA ARG A 24 2.32 -5.88 1.65
C ARG A 24 2.59 -4.99 0.44
N VAL A 25 2.67 -3.68 0.64
CA VAL A 25 2.96 -2.73 -0.46
C VAL A 25 4.40 -2.90 -0.95
N LEU A 26 5.38 -2.93 -0.06
CA LEU A 26 6.80 -2.99 -0.43
C LEU A 26 7.25 -4.36 -0.98
N SER A 27 6.47 -5.41 -0.76
CA SER A 27 6.70 -6.76 -1.31
C SER A 27 5.83 -7.08 -2.53
N PHE A 28 4.96 -6.15 -2.95
CA PHE A 28 4.11 -6.38 -4.11
C PHE A 28 4.94 -6.53 -5.38
N GLY A 29 4.67 -7.57 -6.16
CA GLY A 29 5.42 -7.87 -7.39
C GLY A 29 6.82 -8.45 -7.16
N LYS A 30 7.24 -8.78 -5.93
CA LYS A 30 8.60 -9.31 -5.66
C LYS A 30 8.94 -10.59 -6.45
N ASP A 31 7.93 -11.41 -6.76
CA ASP A 31 8.06 -12.69 -7.46
C ASP A 31 7.72 -12.55 -8.96
N ASP A 32 7.39 -11.35 -9.42
CA ASP A 32 7.11 -11.03 -10.81
C ASP A 32 8.40 -10.49 -11.48
N PRO A 33 8.82 -11.01 -12.65
CA PRO A 33 10.02 -10.53 -13.34
C PRO A 33 9.95 -9.05 -13.76
N HIS A 34 8.75 -8.47 -13.80
CA HIS A 34 8.50 -7.05 -14.06
C HIS A 34 8.23 -6.25 -12.79
N GLY A 35 8.34 -6.84 -11.59
CA GLY A 35 8.10 -6.16 -10.34
C GLY A 35 6.65 -5.64 -10.22
N ALA A 36 6.50 -4.48 -9.59
CA ALA A 36 5.23 -3.78 -9.46
C ALA A 36 5.00 -2.74 -10.59
N ASN A 37 5.63 -2.91 -11.76
CA ASN A 37 5.53 -1.94 -12.84
C ASN A 37 4.08 -1.76 -13.30
N GLY A 38 3.62 -0.49 -13.32
CA GLY A 38 2.25 -0.13 -13.72
C GLY A 38 1.17 -0.40 -12.65
N ALA A 39 1.56 -0.82 -11.44
CA ALA A 39 0.59 -1.10 -10.38
C ALA A 39 -0.11 0.17 -9.89
N ILE A 40 -1.43 0.09 -9.71
CA ILE A 40 -2.23 1.09 -8.98
C ILE A 40 -2.49 0.54 -7.58
N VAL A 41 -2.09 1.30 -6.55
CA VAL A 41 -2.29 0.95 -5.13
C VAL A 41 -3.50 1.69 -4.59
N LEU A 42 -4.47 0.97 -4.02
CA LEU A 42 -5.65 1.53 -3.37
C LEU A 42 -5.42 1.62 -1.86
N MET A 43 -5.60 2.82 -1.30
CA MET A 43 -5.50 3.13 0.13
C MET A 43 -6.57 4.14 0.55
N HIS A 44 -6.87 4.20 1.84
CA HIS A 44 -7.89 5.04 2.46
C HIS A 44 -7.26 5.98 3.51
N LEU A 45 -7.44 7.28 3.34
CA LEU A 45 -7.04 8.28 4.35
C LEU A 45 -8.04 8.35 5.53
N GLY A 46 -9.28 7.92 5.32
CA GLY A 46 -10.32 7.79 6.34
C GLY A 46 -10.69 6.33 6.56
N THR A 47 -10.85 5.92 7.82
CA THR A 47 -11.18 4.54 8.21
C THR A 47 -11.90 4.52 9.56
N ASN A 48 -12.66 3.45 9.83
CA ASN A 48 -13.28 3.19 11.14
C ASN A 48 -12.30 2.59 12.17
N ARG A 49 -11.01 2.44 11.82
CA ARG A 49 -9.97 2.07 12.79
C ARG A 49 -9.81 3.15 13.86
N VAL A 50 -9.45 2.74 15.07
CA VAL A 50 -9.33 3.64 16.24
C VAL A 50 -7.92 3.75 16.81
N ARG A 51 -7.00 2.85 16.46
CA ARG A 51 -5.67 2.76 17.08
C ARG A 51 -4.54 2.68 16.05
N ASP A 52 -4.71 1.83 15.04
CA ASP A 52 -3.66 1.50 14.07
C ASP A 52 -4.04 1.99 12.68
N PHE A 53 -3.46 3.12 12.26
CA PHE A 53 -3.86 3.86 11.06
C PHE A 53 -2.80 3.75 9.94
N PRO A 54 -3.00 2.94 8.89
CA PRO A 54 -1.96 2.71 7.88
C PRO A 54 -1.52 3.95 7.10
N HIS A 55 -2.41 4.94 6.91
CA HIS A 55 -2.06 6.19 6.24
C HIS A 55 -0.94 6.97 6.96
N ARG A 56 -0.74 6.77 8.27
CA ARG A 56 0.36 7.42 9.02
C ARG A 56 1.74 6.89 8.61
N ARG A 57 1.78 5.75 7.91
CA ARG A 57 3.00 5.11 7.40
C ARG A 57 3.26 5.42 5.91
N LEU A 58 2.47 6.30 5.29
CA LEU A 58 2.68 6.71 3.90
C LEU A 58 4.11 7.19 3.60
N PRO A 59 4.80 7.97 4.47
CA PRO A 59 6.19 8.36 4.20
C PRO A 59 7.12 7.17 4.00
N GLU A 60 6.98 6.13 4.82
CA GLU A 60 7.80 4.92 4.71
C GLU A 60 7.51 4.12 3.44
N ILE A 61 6.23 4.03 3.06
CA ILE A 61 5.81 3.38 1.82
C ILE A 61 6.40 4.10 0.61
N ILE A 62 6.26 5.43 0.57
CA ILE A 62 6.76 6.28 -0.51
C ILE A 62 8.28 6.16 -0.65
N ASP A 63 9.01 6.29 0.46
CA ASP A 63 10.47 6.22 0.45
C ASP A 63 10.96 4.79 0.13
N GLY A 64 10.25 3.77 0.61
CA GLY A 64 10.54 2.38 0.29
C GLY A 64 10.41 2.08 -1.21
N LEU A 65 9.30 2.49 -1.83
CA LEU A 65 9.09 2.31 -3.27
C LEU A 65 10.10 3.09 -4.10
N ARG A 66 10.44 4.32 -3.69
CA ARG A 66 11.50 5.11 -4.35
C ARG A 66 12.87 4.44 -4.26
N ARG A 67 13.23 3.89 -3.09
CA ARG A 67 14.49 3.12 -2.92
C ARG A 67 14.54 1.87 -3.79
N GLN A 68 13.39 1.27 -4.10
CA GLN A 68 13.28 0.16 -5.04
C GLN A 68 13.31 0.59 -6.52
N GLY A 69 13.41 1.90 -6.81
CA GLY A 69 13.52 2.42 -8.16
C GLY A 69 12.17 2.79 -8.82
N TYR A 70 11.06 2.68 -8.09
CA TYR A 70 9.76 3.05 -8.63
C TYR A 70 9.56 4.57 -8.66
N ARG A 71 8.89 5.04 -9.73
CA ARG A 71 8.36 6.40 -9.82
C ARG A 71 6.86 6.38 -9.51
N LEU A 72 6.46 7.12 -8.47
CA LEU A 72 5.05 7.37 -8.18
C LEU A 72 4.54 8.47 -9.12
N VAL A 73 3.44 8.20 -9.81
CA VAL A 73 2.83 9.08 -10.80
C VAL A 73 1.33 9.22 -10.55
N SER A 74 0.72 10.24 -11.15
CA SER A 74 -0.74 10.37 -11.19
C SER A 74 -1.38 9.37 -12.18
N ILE A 75 -2.69 9.14 -12.07
CA ILE A 75 -3.40 8.25 -13.02
C ILE A 75 -3.31 8.74 -14.48
N PRO A 76 -3.46 10.03 -14.80
CA PRO A 76 -3.29 10.51 -16.17
C PRO A 76 -1.88 10.29 -16.74
N GLU A 77 -0.84 10.35 -15.91
CA GLU A 77 0.53 10.04 -16.34
C GLU A 77 0.74 8.54 -16.60
N LEU A 78 -0.01 7.67 -15.91
CA LEU A 78 0.09 6.22 -16.05
C LEU A 78 -0.66 5.68 -17.27
N LEU A 79 -1.84 6.24 -17.57
CA LEU A 79 -2.78 5.76 -18.61
C LEU A 79 -2.98 6.83 -19.70
N PRO A 80 -1.97 7.11 -20.54
CA PRO A 80 -2.08 8.08 -21.63
C PRO A 80 -3.14 7.69 -22.68
#